data_AF-A0AAE6ZD58-F1
#
_entry.id   AF-A0AAE6ZD58-F1
#
_cell.length_a   1.000
_cell.length_b   1.000
_cell.length_c   1.000
_cell.angle_alpha   90.00
_cell.angle_beta   90.00
_cell.angle_gamma   90.00
#
_symmetry.space_group_name_H-M   'P 1'
#
loop_
_entity.id
_entity.type
_entity.pdbx_description
1 polymer ?
#
loop_
_entity_poly.entity_id
_entity_poly.type
_entity_poly.pdbx_seq_one_letter_code
_entity_poly.pdbx_strand_id
1 'polypeptide(L)'
;MDLAVVILTYNESLHLARCLESLRQIANAIYVVDAFSTDDTVSIAESYGARVFQRKWINYADQFQWALDHAGITASWVMRMDADEYLEPGLQQEIATRLDTIAGDITGIYIRRKVLFKGKWIRYGGFYPHTLLRIWRNRVGSIEQRWMDEHIVLSEGNTIRFNEHIVDDNLNSIHWWVNKHNNYAIREMVDLLNIRYGFWQTDDRLLRAQGSQAKRKRFLKEKVYAALSPGARASMYFLFRYVLRYGFLDGYKGFLFHFMQGYWYRLLVDVNVQEFQQKLKGSETREDVVALLKQDYNIHI
;
A
#
# COMPACT_ATOMS: atom_id res chain seq x y z
N MET A 1 6.25 -18.48 21.15
CA MET A 1 5.72 -17.70 20.02
C MET A 1 4.56 -16.87 20.53
N ASP A 2 4.73 -15.55 20.49
CA ASP A 2 3.76 -14.56 20.99
C ASP A 2 3.58 -13.43 19.96
N LEU A 3 2.65 -13.63 19.05
CA LEU A 3 2.37 -12.79 17.89
C LEU A 3 0.91 -12.33 17.85
N ALA A 4 0.71 -11.02 17.80
CA ALA A 4 -0.57 -10.40 17.47
C ALA A 4 -0.61 -9.98 16.00
N VAL A 5 -1.74 -10.20 15.33
CA VAL A 5 -1.95 -9.74 13.95
C VAL A 5 -3.06 -8.69 13.94
N VAL A 6 -2.80 -7.57 13.28
CA VAL A 6 -3.77 -6.48 13.09
C VAL A 6 -4.19 -6.44 11.63
N ILE A 7 -5.51 -6.49 11.40
CA ILE A 7 -6.15 -6.48 10.08
C ILE A 7 -7.16 -5.34 10.04
N LEU A 8 -7.10 -4.51 9.00
CA LEU A 8 -8.14 -3.51 8.73
C LEU A 8 -9.09 -4.08 7.67
N THR A 9 -10.40 -3.85 7.85
CA THR A 9 -11.42 -4.40 6.95
C THR A 9 -12.49 -3.38 6.55
N TYR A 10 -13.00 -3.53 5.33
CA TYR A 10 -14.22 -2.89 4.84
C TYR A 10 -14.77 -3.70 3.65
N ASN A 11 -15.83 -4.47 3.87
CA ASN A 11 -16.44 -5.38 2.90
C ASN A 11 -15.43 -6.37 2.29
N GLU A 12 -14.76 -7.13 3.15
CA GLU A 12 -13.70 -8.09 2.82
C GLU A 12 -14.15 -9.55 3.01
N SER A 13 -15.46 -9.84 3.01
CA SER A 13 -15.99 -11.20 3.19
C SER A 13 -15.46 -12.20 2.16
N LEU A 14 -15.13 -11.72 0.96
CA LEU A 14 -14.55 -12.51 -0.14
C LEU A 14 -13.14 -13.03 0.18
N HIS A 15 -12.36 -12.32 1.00
CA HIS A 15 -10.93 -12.61 1.19
C HIS A 15 -10.57 -12.96 2.63
N LEU A 16 -11.30 -12.43 3.62
CA LEU A 16 -10.90 -12.49 5.01
C LEU A 16 -10.74 -13.92 5.54
N ALA A 17 -11.60 -14.86 5.16
CA ALA A 17 -11.55 -16.24 5.64
C ALA A 17 -10.21 -16.93 5.35
N ARG A 18 -9.66 -16.79 4.13
CA ARG A 18 -8.36 -17.38 3.77
C ARG A 18 -7.19 -16.66 4.47
N CYS A 19 -7.32 -15.36 4.70
CA CYS A 19 -6.32 -14.59 5.45
C CYS A 19 -6.24 -15.16 6.87
N LEU A 20 -7.38 -15.23 7.57
CA LEU A 20 -7.48 -15.75 8.93
C LEU A 20 -7.04 -17.22 9.04
N GLU A 21 -7.42 -18.07 8.08
CA GLU A 21 -6.99 -19.46 8.06
C GLU A 21 -5.46 -19.58 7.96
N SER A 22 -4.81 -18.75 7.13
CA SER A 22 -3.34 -18.76 7.01
C SER A 22 -2.60 -18.29 8.27
N LEU A 23 -3.29 -17.62 9.18
CA LEU A 23 -2.75 -17.10 10.45
C LEU A 23 -3.03 -18.03 11.63
N ARG A 24 -3.94 -18.99 11.48
CA ARG A 24 -4.52 -19.80 12.57
C ARG A 24 -3.47 -20.53 13.42
N GLN A 25 -2.36 -20.96 12.80
CA GLN A 25 -1.30 -21.71 13.48
C GLN A 25 -0.19 -20.83 14.08
N ILE A 26 -0.16 -19.53 13.76
CA ILE A 26 0.95 -18.65 14.12
C ILE A 26 0.55 -17.44 14.98
N ALA A 27 -0.71 -17.02 14.93
CA ALA A 27 -1.19 -15.84 15.65
C ALA A 27 -1.81 -16.25 16.98
N ASN A 28 -1.31 -15.69 18.08
CA ASN A 28 -1.89 -15.87 19.41
C ASN A 28 -3.18 -15.04 19.58
N ALA A 29 -3.24 -13.90 18.90
CA ALA A 29 -4.42 -13.04 18.88
C ALA A 29 -4.52 -12.33 17.53
N ILE A 30 -5.75 -12.24 17.01
CA ILE A 30 -6.06 -11.48 15.79
C ILE A 30 -6.97 -10.34 16.20
N TYR A 31 -6.62 -9.13 15.77
CA TYR A 31 -7.35 -7.89 15.99
C TYR A 31 -7.85 -7.39 14.65
N VAL A 32 -9.16 -7.29 14.50
CA VAL A 32 -9.80 -6.76 13.30
C VAL A 32 -10.40 -5.40 13.62
N VAL A 33 -9.99 -4.37 12.88
CA VAL A 33 -10.63 -3.05 12.94
C VAL A 33 -11.46 -2.88 11.67
N ASP A 34 -12.77 -3.00 11.83
CA ASP A 34 -13.76 -2.94 10.78
C ASP A 34 -14.29 -1.52 10.59
N ALA A 35 -14.36 -1.07 9.34
CA ALA A 35 -14.87 0.24 8.97
C ALA A 35 -16.37 0.24 8.72
N PHE A 36 -17.13 -0.48 9.54
CA PHE A 36 -18.58 -0.72 9.39
C PHE A 36 -18.91 -1.44 8.07
N SER A 37 -18.32 -2.63 7.87
CA SER A 37 -18.71 -3.51 6.78
C SER A 37 -20.20 -3.81 6.81
N THR A 38 -20.80 -3.92 5.63
CA THR A 38 -22.22 -4.24 5.42
C THR A 38 -22.44 -5.67 4.91
N ASP A 39 -21.36 -6.40 4.65
CA ASP A 39 -21.37 -7.81 4.28
C ASP A 39 -20.97 -8.70 5.48
N ASP A 40 -20.70 -9.98 5.23
CA ASP A 40 -20.42 -10.98 6.27
C ASP A 40 -19.03 -10.82 6.94
N THR A 41 -18.25 -9.78 6.61
CA THR A 41 -16.87 -9.58 7.09
C THR A 41 -16.73 -9.73 8.60
N VAL A 42 -17.57 -9.03 9.39
CA VAL A 42 -17.52 -9.07 10.85
C VAL A 42 -17.83 -10.47 11.37
N SER A 43 -18.88 -11.11 10.85
CA SER A 43 -19.28 -12.46 11.25
C SER A 43 -18.19 -13.51 10.98
N ILE A 44 -17.49 -13.37 9.84
CA ILE A 44 -16.35 -14.22 9.50
C ILE A 44 -15.23 -14.00 10.50
N ALA A 45 -14.85 -12.75 10.80
CA ALA A 45 -13.81 -12.45 11.79
C ALA A 45 -14.10 -13.08 13.15
N GLU A 46 -15.32 -12.90 13.66
CA GLU A 46 -15.75 -13.44 14.96
C GLU A 46 -15.74 -14.97 14.98
N SER A 47 -16.16 -15.63 13.88
CA SER A 47 -16.15 -17.10 13.78
C SER A 47 -14.74 -17.72 13.88
N TYR A 48 -13.72 -16.95 13.54
CA TYR A 48 -12.30 -17.32 13.68
C TYR A 48 -11.70 -16.92 15.04
N GLY A 49 -12.51 -16.36 15.96
CA GLY A 49 -12.07 -15.92 17.28
C GLY A 49 -11.29 -14.60 17.27
N ALA A 50 -11.38 -13.81 16.19
CA ALA A 50 -10.76 -12.51 16.15
C ALA A 50 -11.46 -11.52 17.10
N ARG A 51 -10.69 -10.59 17.69
CA ARG A 51 -11.22 -9.47 18.45
C ARG A 51 -11.60 -8.36 17.48
N VAL A 52 -12.89 -8.14 17.29
CA VAL A 52 -13.40 -7.17 16.32
C VAL A 52 -13.70 -5.83 17.01
N PHE A 53 -13.24 -4.75 16.40
CA PHE A 53 -13.54 -3.38 16.78
C PHE A 53 -14.13 -2.67 15.58
N GLN A 54 -15.18 -1.88 15.79
CA GLN A 54 -15.75 -1.05 14.72
C GLN A 54 -15.37 0.41 14.91
N ARG A 55 -14.87 1.03 13.84
CA ARG A 55 -14.46 2.44 13.85
C ARG A 55 -14.64 3.09 12.49
N LYS A 56 -15.21 4.28 12.49
CA LYS A 56 -15.47 5.04 11.25
C LYS A 56 -14.16 5.31 10.53
N TRP A 57 -14.13 5.03 9.23
CA TRP A 57 -12.95 5.24 8.39
C TRP A 57 -12.60 6.73 8.27
N ILE A 58 -11.34 7.07 8.54
CA ILE A 58 -10.74 8.36 8.21
C ILE A 58 -9.70 8.15 7.11
N ASN A 59 -8.63 7.42 7.42
CA ASN A 59 -7.62 6.94 6.48
C ASN A 59 -6.92 5.70 7.06
N TYR A 60 -6.00 5.10 6.29
CA TYR A 60 -5.32 3.88 6.70
C TYR A 60 -4.40 4.11 7.91
N ALA A 61 -3.58 5.17 7.88
CA ALA A 61 -2.65 5.51 8.97
C ALA A 61 -3.37 5.67 10.31
N ASP A 62 -4.44 6.45 10.33
CA ASP A 62 -5.24 6.73 11.50
C ASP A 62 -5.92 5.46 12.03
N GLN A 63 -6.52 4.65 11.15
CA GLN A 63 -7.19 3.41 11.55
C GLN A 63 -6.19 2.38 12.11
N PHE A 64 -5.02 2.23 11.49
CA PHE A 64 -4.00 1.30 11.95
C PHE A 64 -3.34 1.77 13.25
N GLN A 65 -3.01 3.06 13.37
CA GLN A 65 -2.44 3.63 14.59
C GLN A 65 -3.43 3.48 15.75
N TRP A 66 -4.71 3.76 15.51
CA TRP A 66 -5.76 3.57 16.52
C TRP A 66 -5.78 2.12 17.03
N ALA A 67 -5.63 1.13 16.13
CA ALA A 67 -5.56 -0.28 16.53
C ALA A 67 -4.38 -0.56 17.46
N LEU A 68 -3.18 -0.04 17.14
CA LEU A 68 -1.99 -0.20 17.98
C LEU A 68 -2.17 0.41 19.37
N ASP A 69 -2.83 1.55 19.46
CA ASP A 69 -2.98 2.30 20.70
C ASP A 69 -4.14 1.78 21.59
N HIS A 70 -5.22 1.28 20.99
CA HIS A 70 -6.49 1.04 21.70
C HIS A 70 -6.94 -0.43 21.72
N ALA A 71 -6.42 -1.29 20.84
CA ALA A 71 -6.90 -2.68 20.76
C ALA A 71 -6.40 -3.56 21.93
N GLY A 72 -5.57 -3.03 22.83
CA GLY A 72 -5.07 -3.74 23.99
C GLY A 72 -4.08 -4.86 23.63
N ILE A 73 -3.21 -4.61 22.64
CA ILE A 73 -2.25 -5.60 22.13
C ILE A 73 -1.15 -5.84 23.17
N THR A 74 -1.14 -7.04 23.77
CA THR A 74 -0.14 -7.44 24.78
C THR A 74 0.96 -8.34 24.23
N ALA A 75 0.80 -8.86 23.01
CA ALA A 75 1.78 -9.77 22.41
C ALA A 75 3.13 -9.08 22.22
N SER A 76 4.21 -9.86 22.29
CA SER A 76 5.60 -9.40 22.15
C SER A 76 5.90 -8.92 20.72
N TRP A 77 5.29 -9.56 19.72
CA TRP A 77 5.38 -9.20 18.32
C TRP A 77 4.02 -8.76 17.78
N VAL A 78 4.05 -7.80 16.87
CA VAL A 78 2.87 -7.31 16.14
C VAL A 78 3.13 -7.48 14.65
N MET A 79 2.10 -7.92 13.92
CA MET A 79 2.12 -8.05 12.47
C MET A 79 0.99 -7.26 11.84
N ARG A 80 1.31 -6.54 10.76
CA ARG A 80 0.31 -5.97 9.84
C ARG A 80 -0.03 -7.00 8.78
N MET A 81 -1.32 -7.21 8.54
CA MET A 81 -1.82 -8.02 7.44
C MET A 81 -3.00 -7.31 6.77
N ASP A 82 -3.00 -7.25 5.44
CA ASP A 82 -4.16 -6.77 4.69
C ASP A 82 -5.13 -7.94 4.43
N ALA A 83 -6.45 -7.69 4.41
CA ALA A 83 -7.46 -8.76 4.39
C ALA A 83 -7.46 -9.60 3.09
N ASP A 84 -6.93 -9.03 2.00
CA ASP A 84 -6.74 -9.70 0.72
C ASP A 84 -5.38 -10.40 0.59
N GLU A 85 -4.57 -10.41 1.66
CA GLU A 85 -3.32 -11.15 1.74
C GLU A 85 -3.49 -12.51 2.46
N TYR A 86 -2.57 -13.45 2.23
CA TYR A 86 -2.44 -14.67 3.04
C TYR A 86 -0.98 -15.14 3.13
N LEU A 87 -0.65 -15.93 4.15
CA LEU A 87 0.70 -16.50 4.31
C LEU A 87 0.87 -17.80 3.55
N GLU A 88 1.97 -17.91 2.80
CA GLU A 88 2.37 -19.21 2.27
C GLU A 88 2.80 -20.15 3.40
N PRO A 89 2.63 -21.49 3.24
CA PRO A 89 3.04 -22.46 4.25
C PRO A 89 4.50 -22.32 4.68
N GLY A 90 5.40 -21.98 3.75
CA GLY A 90 6.80 -21.72 4.04
C GLY A 90 6.98 -20.58 5.04
N LEU A 91 6.23 -19.48 4.87
CA LEU A 91 6.30 -18.34 5.78
C LEU A 91 5.69 -18.65 7.15
N GLN A 92 4.61 -19.42 7.19
CA GLN A 92 4.03 -19.90 8.46
C GLN A 92 5.08 -20.69 9.26
N GLN A 93 5.79 -21.61 8.60
CA GLN A 93 6.87 -22.38 9.21
C GLN A 93 8.06 -21.51 9.62
N GLU A 94 8.44 -20.55 8.77
CA GLU A 94 9.55 -19.63 9.06
C GLU A 94 9.24 -18.77 10.28
N ILE A 95 8.02 -18.24 10.41
CA ILE A 95 7.56 -17.50 11.59
C ILE A 95 7.59 -18.41 12.82
N ALA A 96 6.97 -19.59 12.74
CA ALA A 96 6.86 -20.52 13.86
C ALA A 96 8.22 -20.95 14.43
N THR A 97 9.23 -21.13 13.57
CA THR A 97 10.56 -21.59 13.98
C THR A 97 11.50 -20.48 14.38
N ARG A 98 11.40 -19.30 13.76
CA ARG A 98 12.41 -18.25 13.92
C ARG A 98 12.01 -17.19 14.93
N LEU A 99 10.73 -16.85 15.08
CA LEU A 99 10.32 -15.65 15.78
C LEU A 99 10.83 -15.58 17.24
N ASP A 100 10.85 -16.73 17.94
CA ASP A 100 11.33 -16.84 19.32
C ASP A 100 12.86 -16.84 19.47
N THR A 101 13.60 -17.09 18.38
CA THR A 101 15.07 -17.17 18.38
C THR A 101 15.74 -15.89 17.88
N ILE A 102 14.94 -14.89 17.50
CA ILE A 102 15.44 -13.61 17.01
C ILE A 102 16.12 -12.83 18.15
N ALA A 103 17.34 -12.36 17.89
CA ALA A 103 18.13 -11.57 18.83
C ALA A 103 17.38 -10.32 19.31
N GLY A 104 17.72 -9.87 20.53
CA GLY A 104 17.04 -8.76 21.20
C GLY A 104 17.16 -7.42 20.47
N ASP A 105 18.26 -7.19 19.75
CA ASP A 105 18.51 -5.96 18.99
C ASP A 105 17.72 -5.89 17.68
N ILE A 106 17.16 -7.00 17.21
CA ILE A 106 16.28 -7.04 16.05
C ILE A 106 14.86 -6.71 16.49
N THR A 107 14.31 -5.64 15.93
CA THR A 107 12.98 -5.10 16.26
C THR A 107 12.01 -5.15 15.09
N GLY A 108 12.50 -5.43 13.88
CA GLY A 108 11.67 -5.47 12.67
C GLY A 108 12.04 -6.58 11.69
N ILE A 109 11.03 -7.09 11.00
CA ILE A 109 11.15 -8.18 10.03
C ILE A 109 10.48 -7.79 8.73
N TYR A 110 11.30 -7.71 7.70
CA TYR A 110 10.87 -7.54 6.33
C TYR A 110 10.44 -8.88 5.72
N ILE A 111 9.29 -8.88 5.05
CA ILE A 111 8.74 -10.05 4.35
C ILE A 111 8.55 -9.69 2.89
N ARG A 112 8.83 -10.64 1.99
CA ARG A 112 8.59 -10.45 0.56
C ARG A 112 7.11 -10.67 0.25
N ARG A 113 6.56 -9.85 -0.63
CA ARG A 113 5.19 -9.98 -1.12
C ARG A 113 5.18 -10.50 -2.56
N LYS A 114 4.43 -11.58 -2.79
CA LYS A 114 3.99 -12.01 -4.11
C LYS A 114 2.66 -11.32 -4.41
N VAL A 115 2.49 -10.84 -5.64
CA VAL A 115 1.20 -10.31 -6.08
C VAL A 115 0.65 -11.21 -7.18
N LEU A 116 -0.52 -11.75 -6.94
CA LEU A 116 -1.28 -12.56 -7.89
C LEU A 116 -2.30 -11.67 -8.57
N PHE A 117 -2.17 -11.53 -9.89
CA PHE A 117 -3.15 -10.87 -10.72
C PHE A 117 -3.94 -11.92 -11.50
N LYS A 118 -5.23 -12.07 -11.17
CA LYS A 118 -6.12 -13.09 -11.74
C LYS A 118 -5.51 -14.50 -11.66
N GLY A 119 -4.97 -14.86 -10.50
CA GLY A 119 -4.32 -16.15 -10.25
C GLY A 119 -2.96 -16.36 -10.95
N LYS A 120 -2.34 -15.30 -11.48
CA LYS A 120 -0.96 -15.35 -12.00
C LYS A 120 -0.06 -14.49 -11.12
N TRP A 121 0.96 -15.11 -10.55
CA TRP A 121 2.02 -14.37 -9.89
C TRP A 121 2.75 -13.47 -10.90
N ILE A 122 2.76 -12.16 -10.63
CA ILE A 122 3.52 -11.17 -11.38
C ILE A 122 4.95 -11.12 -10.82
N ARG A 123 5.89 -11.68 -11.58
CA ARG A 123 7.29 -11.85 -11.17
C ARG A 123 8.20 -10.83 -11.85
N TYR A 124 7.88 -10.40 -13.05
CA TYR A 124 8.73 -9.55 -13.86
C TYR A 124 8.24 -8.09 -13.87
N GLY A 125 8.83 -7.26 -14.73
CA GLY A 125 8.45 -5.86 -14.88
C GLY A 125 8.79 -4.97 -13.68
N GLY A 126 9.79 -5.38 -12.90
CA GLY A 126 10.27 -4.65 -11.71
C GLY A 126 9.31 -4.67 -10.52
N PHE A 127 8.29 -5.54 -10.55
CA PHE A 127 7.28 -5.61 -9.48
C PHE A 127 7.67 -6.54 -8.33
N TYR A 128 8.51 -7.54 -8.61
CA TYR A 128 9.09 -8.45 -7.62
C TYR A 128 10.63 -8.39 -7.68
N PRO A 129 11.35 -8.52 -6.54
CA PRO A 129 10.83 -8.65 -5.18
C PRO A 129 10.32 -7.32 -4.60
N HIS A 130 9.10 -7.32 -4.07
CA HIS A 130 8.59 -6.25 -3.22
C HIS A 130 8.72 -6.68 -1.76
N THR A 131 9.37 -5.88 -0.92
CA THR A 131 9.66 -6.25 0.47
C THR A 131 9.04 -5.22 1.39
N LEU A 132 8.29 -5.67 2.39
CA LEU A 132 7.51 -4.83 3.30
C LEU A 132 7.88 -5.15 4.74
N LEU A 133 8.01 -4.12 5.58
CA LEU A 133 8.12 -4.31 7.03
C LEU A 133 6.75 -4.77 7.53
N ARG A 134 6.65 -6.03 7.95
CA ARG A 134 5.37 -6.69 8.23
C ARG A 134 5.24 -7.18 9.66
N ILE A 135 6.34 -7.51 10.32
CA ILE A 135 6.37 -7.92 11.73
C ILE A 135 7.36 -7.06 12.49
N TRP A 136 7.02 -6.62 13.70
CA TRP A 136 7.90 -5.83 14.57
C TRP A 136 7.61 -6.07 16.05
N ARG A 137 8.57 -5.73 16.91
CA ARG A 137 8.36 -5.81 18.37
C ARG A 137 7.32 -4.80 18.81
N ASN A 138 6.42 -5.22 19.69
CA ASN A 138 5.37 -4.36 20.21
C ASN A 138 5.95 -3.08 20.83
N ARG A 139 5.22 -1.97 20.70
CA ARG A 139 5.60 -0.61 21.13
C ARG A 139 6.79 0.04 20.42
N VAL A 140 7.45 -0.66 19.49
CA VAL A 140 8.56 -0.10 18.68
C VAL A 140 8.09 0.44 17.33
N GLY A 141 7.03 -0.16 16.76
CA GLY A 141 6.50 0.24 15.45
C GLY A 141 5.35 1.23 15.57
N SER A 142 5.37 2.25 14.71
CA SER A 142 4.29 3.22 14.50
C SER A 142 4.04 3.37 13.00
N ILE A 143 2.84 3.83 12.60
CA ILE A 143 2.54 4.07 11.18
C ILE A 143 2.76 5.54 10.82
N GLU A 144 3.41 5.77 9.68
CA GLU A 144 3.60 7.12 9.17
C GLU A 144 2.24 7.74 8.75
N GLN A 145 1.96 8.95 9.23
CA GLN A 145 0.72 9.67 8.91
C GLN A 145 0.81 10.28 7.51
N ARG A 146 0.45 9.46 6.50
CA ARG A 146 0.36 9.86 5.09
C ARG A 146 -1.00 9.50 4.52
N TRP A 147 -1.32 10.10 3.36
CA TRP A 147 -2.54 9.84 2.61
C TRP A 147 -2.45 8.60 1.71
N MET A 148 -1.25 8.20 1.31
CA MET A 148 -0.97 7.03 0.49
C MET A 148 0.45 6.50 0.76
N ASP A 149 0.65 5.19 0.60
CA ASP A 149 1.92 4.48 0.79
C ASP A 149 2.50 4.66 2.21
N GLU A 150 1.68 4.37 3.21
CA GLU A 150 2.05 4.43 4.62
C GLU A 150 3.01 3.29 5.00
N HIS A 151 4.12 3.66 5.64
CA HIS A 151 5.12 2.71 6.11
C HIS A 151 5.10 2.59 7.63
N ILE A 152 5.41 1.38 8.11
CA ILE A 152 5.75 1.20 9.52
C ILE A 152 7.15 1.77 9.75
N VAL A 153 7.29 2.61 10.77
CA VAL A 153 8.55 3.19 11.23
C VAL A 153 8.88 2.62 12.59
N LEU A 154 10.10 2.11 12.74
CA LEU A 154 10.63 1.61 14.01
C LEU A 154 11.33 2.73 14.76
N SER A 155 11.06 2.87 16.05
CA SER A 155 11.74 3.85 16.90
C SER A 155 13.18 3.46 17.23
N GLU A 156 13.50 2.17 17.21
CA GLU A 156 14.81 1.63 17.60
C GLU A 156 15.06 0.24 17.00
N GLY A 157 16.32 -0.22 17.13
CA GLY A 157 16.76 -1.56 16.77
C GLY A 157 17.04 -1.76 15.28
N ASN A 158 17.39 -3.00 14.96
CA ASN A 158 17.80 -3.44 13.64
C ASN A 158 16.70 -4.25 12.96
N THR A 159 16.80 -4.39 11.63
CA THR A 159 15.86 -5.17 10.84
C THR A 159 16.52 -6.37 10.20
N ILE A 160 15.79 -7.48 10.12
CA ILE A 160 16.16 -8.64 9.30
C ILE A 160 15.12 -8.84 8.19
N ARG A 161 15.38 -9.81 7.31
CA ARG A 161 14.45 -10.22 6.27
C ARG A 161 14.21 -11.72 6.32
N PHE A 162 12.95 -12.12 6.24
CA PHE A 162 12.53 -13.51 6.05
C PHE A 162 12.62 -13.91 4.58
N ASN A 163 12.79 -15.20 4.32
CA ASN A 163 13.02 -15.70 2.97
C ASN A 163 11.72 -15.96 2.20
N GLU A 164 10.70 -16.40 2.93
CA GLU A 164 9.38 -16.79 2.44
C GLU A 164 8.44 -15.58 2.26
N HIS A 165 7.22 -15.83 1.78
CA HIS A 165 6.37 -14.77 1.23
C HIS A 165 4.98 -14.69 1.83
N ILE A 166 4.48 -13.46 1.87
CA ILE A 166 3.05 -13.16 1.87
C ILE A 166 2.57 -13.14 0.42
N VAL A 167 1.34 -13.57 0.19
CA VAL A 167 0.67 -13.49 -1.10
C VAL A 167 -0.48 -12.48 -1.01
N ASP A 168 -0.42 -11.45 -1.83
CA ASP A 168 -1.51 -10.52 -2.16
C ASP A 168 -2.25 -11.10 -3.38
N ASP A 169 -3.51 -11.48 -3.20
CA ASP A 169 -4.30 -12.16 -4.23
C ASP A 169 -5.73 -11.62 -4.29
N ASN A 170 -5.89 -10.37 -4.70
CA ASN A 170 -7.21 -9.76 -4.74
C ASN A 170 -8.15 -10.46 -5.77
N LEU A 171 -9.18 -11.14 -5.25
CA LEU A 171 -10.18 -11.91 -6.02
C LEU A 171 -11.28 -11.06 -6.68
N ASN A 172 -11.26 -9.73 -6.50
CA ASN A 172 -12.27 -8.86 -7.09
C ASN A 172 -12.21 -8.86 -8.63
N SER A 173 -13.33 -8.45 -9.24
CA SER A 173 -13.44 -8.35 -10.69
C SER A 173 -12.56 -7.23 -11.26
N ILE A 174 -12.33 -7.28 -12.57
CA ILE A 174 -11.61 -6.20 -13.26
C ILE A 174 -12.35 -4.86 -13.19
N HIS A 175 -13.69 -4.89 -13.15
CA HIS A 175 -14.50 -3.68 -13.00
C HIS A 175 -14.23 -2.99 -11.66
N TRP A 176 -14.20 -3.77 -10.57
CA TRP A 176 -13.81 -3.25 -9.26
C TRP A 176 -12.39 -2.69 -9.28
N TRP A 177 -11.44 -3.42 -9.90
CA TRP A 177 -10.05 -2.99 -10.00
C TRP A 177 -9.91 -1.65 -10.71
N VAL A 178 -10.62 -1.45 -11.82
CA VAL A 178 -10.64 -0.20 -12.60
C VAL A 178 -11.19 0.95 -11.75
N ASN A 179 -12.31 0.75 -11.05
CA ASN A 179 -12.91 1.77 -10.19
C ASN A 179 -11.97 2.17 -9.04
N LYS A 180 -11.31 1.19 -8.41
CA LYS A 180 -10.28 1.44 -7.39
C LYS A 180 -9.13 2.30 -7.96
N HIS A 181 -8.63 1.96 -9.14
CA HIS A 181 -7.51 2.70 -9.75
C HIS A 181 -7.92 4.08 -10.29
N ASN A 182 -9.19 4.27 -10.66
CA ASN A 182 -9.72 5.59 -10.98
C ASN A 182 -9.63 6.53 -9.76
N ASN A 183 -10.06 6.05 -8.59
CA ASN A 183 -9.95 6.80 -7.34
C ASN A 183 -8.48 7.08 -6.96
N TYR A 184 -7.58 6.10 -7.14
CA TYR A 184 -6.15 6.32 -6.94
C TYR A 184 -5.55 7.31 -7.93
N ALA A 185 -6.07 7.40 -9.15
CA ALA A 185 -5.56 8.35 -10.13
C ALA A 185 -5.90 9.80 -9.72
N ILE A 186 -7.06 10.01 -9.11
CA ILE A 186 -7.43 11.31 -8.52
C ILE A 186 -6.51 11.65 -7.35
N ARG A 187 -6.20 10.70 -6.46
CA ARG A 187 -5.28 10.93 -5.34
C ARG A 187 -3.87 11.27 -5.80
N GLU A 188 -3.32 10.51 -6.75
CA GLU A 188 -2.00 10.81 -7.32
C GLU A 188 -1.98 12.16 -8.06
N MET A 189 -3.07 12.52 -8.74
CA MET A 189 -3.21 13.86 -9.33
C MET A 189 -3.09 14.94 -8.23
N VAL A 190 -3.78 14.78 -7.11
CA VAL A 190 -3.74 15.73 -5.99
C VAL A 190 -2.34 15.85 -5.41
N ASP A 191 -1.62 14.73 -5.24
CA ASP A 191 -0.23 14.74 -4.78
C ASP A 191 0.69 15.51 -5.76
N LEU A 192 0.51 15.31 -7.07
CA LEU A 192 1.26 16.04 -8.09
C LEU A 192 0.94 17.54 -8.08
N LEU A 193 -0.32 17.91 -7.86
CA LEU A 193 -0.73 19.31 -7.71
C LEU A 193 -0.16 19.90 -6.41
N ASN A 194 -0.13 19.16 -5.32
CA ASN A 194 0.45 19.61 -4.06
C ASN A 194 1.96 19.88 -4.19
N ILE A 195 2.69 19.03 -4.91
CA ILE A 195 4.11 19.28 -5.22
C ILE A 195 4.31 20.61 -5.98
N ARG A 196 3.35 20.98 -6.83
CA ARG A 196 3.41 22.21 -7.64
C ARG A 196 2.99 23.46 -6.87
N TYR A 197 1.89 23.39 -6.12
CA TYR A 197 1.22 24.55 -5.53
C TYR A 197 1.39 24.65 -4.00
N GLY A 198 1.88 23.60 -3.33
CA GLY A 198 2.26 23.63 -1.92
C GLY A 198 1.10 23.87 -0.95
N PHE A 199 -0.05 23.24 -1.17
CA PHE A 199 -1.24 23.46 -0.33
C PHE A 199 -1.33 22.59 0.94
N TRP A 200 -0.55 21.51 1.03
CA TRP A 200 -0.35 20.71 2.24
C TRP A 200 1.10 20.77 2.72
N GLN A 201 1.28 20.73 4.05
CA GLN A 201 2.60 20.50 4.64
C GLN A 201 3.05 19.07 4.28
N THR A 202 4.12 18.96 3.51
CA THR A 202 4.73 17.66 3.22
C THR A 202 5.69 17.34 4.37
N ASP A 203 5.59 16.15 4.97
CA ASP A 203 6.52 15.74 6.03
C ASP A 203 7.92 15.53 5.41
N ASP A 204 8.75 16.55 5.48
CA ASP A 204 10.06 16.71 4.81
C ASP A 204 11.14 15.73 5.30
N ARG A 205 10.80 14.71 6.10
CA ARG A 205 11.77 13.76 6.67
C ARG A 205 12.56 12.99 5.60
N LEU A 206 11.97 12.73 4.42
CA LEU A 206 12.70 12.15 3.28
C LEU A 206 13.44 13.18 2.41
N LEU A 207 13.05 14.46 2.44
CA LEU A 207 13.77 15.52 1.73
C LEU A 207 15.13 15.83 2.37
N ARG A 208 15.33 15.38 3.63
CA ARG A 208 16.61 15.47 4.36
C ARG A 208 17.53 14.26 4.20
N ALA A 209 17.17 13.25 3.40
CA ALA A 209 18.10 12.19 3.00
C ALA A 209 19.02 12.70 1.88
N GLN A 210 20.03 13.51 2.25
CA GLN A 210 20.99 14.10 1.32
C GLN A 210 21.90 13.05 0.69
N GLY A 211 21.65 12.70 -0.57
CA GLY A 211 22.55 11.93 -1.42
C GLY A 211 22.53 12.44 -2.88
N SER A 212 23.67 12.41 -3.58
CA SER A 212 23.82 12.93 -4.95
C SER A 212 22.91 12.22 -5.98
N GLN A 213 22.48 10.99 -5.69
CA GLN A 213 21.47 10.26 -6.47
C GLN A 213 20.08 10.89 -6.39
N ALA A 214 19.64 11.40 -5.23
CA ALA A 214 18.32 12.00 -5.07
C ALA A 214 18.20 13.31 -5.88
N LYS A 215 19.26 14.13 -5.89
CA LYS A 215 19.36 15.33 -6.75
C LYS A 215 19.33 14.99 -8.25
N ARG A 216 20.04 13.94 -8.69
CA ARG A 216 20.00 13.47 -10.09
C ARG A 216 18.63 12.92 -10.49
N LYS A 217 17.98 12.18 -9.60
CA LYS A 217 16.61 11.65 -9.79
C LYS A 217 15.59 12.78 -9.87
N ARG A 218 15.75 13.83 -9.04
CA ARG A 218 14.93 15.05 -9.07
C ARG A 218 15.15 15.86 -10.34
N PHE A 219 16.40 16.05 -10.79
CA PHE A 219 16.69 16.70 -12.07
C PHE A 219 16.11 15.94 -13.28
N LEU A 220 16.21 14.61 -13.31
CA LEU A 220 15.56 13.79 -14.34
C LEU A 220 14.03 13.93 -14.28
N LYS A 221 13.44 13.92 -13.08
CA LYS A 221 11.99 13.99 -12.86
C LYS A 221 11.41 15.40 -13.09
N GLU A 222 12.20 16.45 -12.91
CA GLU A 222 11.74 17.85 -13.08
C GLU A 222 12.00 18.38 -14.49
N LYS A 223 13.14 18.05 -15.15
CA LYS A 223 13.44 18.58 -16.48
C LYS A 223 13.09 17.66 -17.65
N VAL A 224 13.32 16.35 -17.53
CA VAL A 224 13.05 15.40 -18.63
C VAL A 224 11.60 14.93 -18.57
N TYR A 225 11.10 14.63 -17.37
CA TYR A 225 9.72 14.17 -17.16
C TYR A 225 8.68 15.28 -17.38
N ALA A 226 8.95 16.53 -16.99
CA ALA A 226 7.99 17.63 -17.22
C ALA A 226 7.91 18.08 -18.69
N ALA A 227 8.96 17.82 -19.49
CA ALA A 227 9.01 18.18 -20.91
C ALA A 227 8.35 17.14 -21.84
N LEU A 228 8.03 15.96 -21.32
CA LEU A 228 7.40 14.90 -22.10
C LEU A 228 5.89 15.14 -22.20
N SER A 229 5.37 15.02 -23.43
CA SER A 229 3.93 15.13 -23.67
C SER A 229 3.17 14.17 -22.75
N PRO A 230 1.98 14.56 -22.29
CA PRO A 230 1.15 13.68 -21.50
C PRO A 230 0.91 12.35 -22.22
N GLY A 231 1.07 11.24 -21.50
CA GLY A 231 1.03 9.89 -22.08
C GLY A 231 2.34 9.33 -22.61
N ALA A 232 3.31 10.15 -23.07
CA ALA A 232 4.64 9.65 -23.42
C ALA A 232 5.35 9.02 -22.21
N ARG A 233 5.15 9.62 -21.02
CA ARG A 233 5.64 9.10 -19.74
C ARG A 233 5.06 7.73 -19.42
N ALA A 234 3.75 7.57 -19.54
CA ALA A 234 3.07 6.29 -19.33
C ALA A 234 3.55 5.23 -20.33
N SER A 235 3.67 5.59 -21.62
CA SER A 235 4.17 4.69 -22.67
C SER A 235 5.58 4.20 -22.38
N MET A 236 6.51 5.10 -22.05
CA MET A 236 7.88 4.71 -21.71
C MET A 236 7.94 3.85 -20.45
N TYR A 237 7.16 4.17 -19.42
CA TYR A 237 7.12 3.37 -18.20
C TYR A 237 6.59 1.96 -18.47
N PHE A 238 5.56 1.84 -19.30
CA PHE A 238 5.05 0.55 -19.75
C PHE A 238 6.09 -0.23 -20.55
N LEU A 239 6.72 0.38 -21.56
CA LEU A 239 7.75 -0.28 -22.36
C LEU A 239 8.95 -0.72 -21.51
N PHE A 240 9.37 0.12 -20.56
CA PHE A 240 10.41 -0.23 -19.62
C PHE A 240 10.02 -1.46 -18.78
N ARG A 241 8.81 -1.49 -18.21
CA ARG A 241 8.38 -2.63 -17.39
C ARG A 241 8.11 -3.89 -18.22
N TYR A 242 7.37 -3.74 -19.30
CA TYR A 242 6.91 -4.88 -20.08
C TYR A 242 8.04 -5.49 -20.91
N VAL A 243 8.87 -4.67 -21.57
CA VAL A 243 9.95 -5.13 -22.46
C VAL A 243 11.29 -5.19 -21.72
N LEU A 244 11.80 -4.05 -21.24
CA LEU A 244 13.17 -3.98 -20.69
C LEU A 244 13.33 -4.72 -19.35
N ARG A 245 12.25 -4.86 -18.59
CA ARG A 245 12.19 -5.60 -17.33
C ARG A 245 11.49 -6.95 -17.49
N TYR A 246 11.39 -7.45 -18.71
CA TYR A 246 10.90 -8.79 -19.06
C TYR A 246 9.48 -9.10 -18.59
N GLY A 247 8.62 -8.10 -18.38
CA GLY A 247 7.21 -8.28 -17.97
C GLY A 247 6.42 -9.21 -18.90
N PHE A 248 6.80 -9.30 -20.18
CA PHE A 248 6.20 -10.24 -21.14
C PHE A 248 6.37 -11.72 -20.76
N LEU A 249 7.34 -12.08 -19.91
CA LEU A 249 7.55 -13.44 -19.43
C LEU A 249 6.42 -13.94 -18.50
N ASP A 250 5.60 -13.04 -17.96
CA ASP A 250 4.39 -13.41 -17.20
C ASP A 250 3.17 -13.73 -18.09
N GLY A 251 3.36 -13.74 -19.42
CA GLY A 251 2.35 -14.13 -20.41
C GLY A 251 1.19 -13.14 -20.52
N TYR A 252 0.03 -13.60 -20.99
CA TYR A 252 -1.13 -12.73 -21.22
C TYR A 252 -1.61 -12.00 -19.96
N LYS A 253 -1.65 -12.68 -18.81
CA LYS A 253 -2.01 -12.05 -17.53
C LYS A 253 -0.97 -11.01 -17.08
N GLY A 254 0.31 -11.26 -17.36
CA GLY A 254 1.38 -10.28 -17.17
C GLY A 254 1.22 -9.05 -18.06
N PHE A 255 0.90 -9.25 -19.34
CA PHE A 255 0.57 -8.15 -20.26
C PHE A 255 -0.59 -7.30 -19.72
N LEU A 256 -1.72 -7.92 -19.37
CA LEU A 256 -2.87 -7.22 -18.82
C LEU A 256 -2.49 -6.41 -17.58
N PHE A 257 -1.76 -7.01 -16.64
CA PHE A 257 -1.32 -6.32 -15.44
C PHE A 257 -0.44 -5.10 -15.76
N HIS A 258 0.61 -5.28 -16.57
CA HIS A 258 1.52 -4.20 -16.90
C HIS A 258 0.85 -3.11 -17.75
N PHE A 259 -0.07 -3.47 -18.63
CA PHE A 259 -0.84 -2.51 -19.40
C PHE A 259 -1.78 -1.71 -18.50
N MET A 260 -2.60 -2.38 -17.68
CA MET A 260 -3.57 -1.68 -16.84
C MET A 260 -2.89 -0.86 -15.75
N GLN A 261 -1.93 -1.43 -15.02
CA GLN A 261 -1.28 -0.80 -13.87
C GLN A 261 -0.10 0.10 -14.27
N GLY A 262 0.62 -0.24 -15.35
CA GLY A 262 1.80 0.50 -15.82
C GLY A 262 1.52 1.52 -16.91
N TYR A 263 0.51 1.29 -17.75
CA TYR A 263 0.15 2.22 -18.83
C TYR A 263 -1.13 2.99 -18.53
N TRP A 264 -2.28 2.31 -18.58
CA TRP A 264 -3.61 2.93 -18.50
C TRP A 264 -3.77 3.78 -17.25
N TYR A 265 -3.44 3.24 -16.08
CA TYR A 265 -3.53 3.96 -14.81
C TYR A 265 -2.65 5.23 -14.80
N ARG A 266 -1.41 5.13 -15.29
CA ARG A 266 -0.47 6.26 -15.32
C ARG A 266 -0.89 7.32 -16.34
N LEU A 267 -1.46 6.90 -17.46
CA LEU A 267 -2.06 7.80 -18.44
C LEU A 267 -3.27 8.52 -17.85
N LEU A 268 -4.13 7.82 -17.10
CA LEU A 268 -5.30 8.41 -16.47
C LEU A 268 -4.93 9.52 -15.47
N VAL A 269 -3.86 9.34 -14.70
CA VAL A 269 -3.30 10.40 -13.84
C VAL A 269 -2.93 11.64 -14.66
N ASP A 270 -2.19 11.45 -15.76
CA ASP A 270 -1.77 12.55 -16.65
C ASP A 270 -2.96 13.27 -17.29
N VAL A 271 -4.02 12.54 -17.66
CA VAL A 271 -5.27 13.10 -18.20
C VAL A 271 -5.99 13.92 -17.13
N ASN A 272 -6.18 13.38 -15.93
CA ASN A 272 -6.83 14.09 -14.82
C ASN A 272 -6.09 15.40 -14.49
N VAL A 273 -4.75 15.38 -14.44
CA VAL A 273 -3.94 16.59 -14.21
C VAL A 273 -4.17 17.65 -15.28
N GLN A 274 -4.24 17.27 -16.56
CA GLN A 274 -4.49 18.21 -17.65
C GLN A 274 -5.91 18.78 -17.61
N GLU A 275 -6.92 17.93 -17.42
CA GLU A 275 -8.31 18.38 -17.33
C GLU A 275 -8.48 19.35 -16.16
N PHE A 276 -7.84 19.07 -15.03
CA PHE A 276 -7.80 19.99 -13.89
C PHE A 276 -7.14 21.33 -14.24
N GLN A 277 -5.98 21.31 -14.90
CA GLN A 277 -5.27 22.52 -15.33
C GLN A 277 -6.07 23.35 -16.35
N GLN A 278 -6.78 22.72 -17.27
CA GLN A 278 -7.66 23.41 -18.21
C GLN A 278 -8.80 24.15 -17.49
N LYS A 279 -9.36 23.54 -16.43
CA LYS A 279 -10.40 24.16 -15.61
C LYS A 279 -9.92 25.36 -14.81
N LEU A 280 -8.65 25.38 -14.39
CA LEU A 280 -8.06 26.53 -13.69
C LEU A 280 -7.99 27.81 -14.56
N LYS A 281 -8.12 27.71 -15.89
CA LYS A 281 -8.21 28.86 -16.84
C LYS A 281 -7.15 29.96 -16.62
N GLY A 282 -5.96 29.59 -16.14
CA GLY A 282 -4.84 30.52 -15.90
C GLY A 282 -4.81 31.18 -14.51
N SER A 283 -5.76 30.87 -13.62
CA SER A 283 -5.65 31.23 -12.21
C SER A 283 -4.86 30.15 -11.47
N GLU A 284 -3.59 30.43 -11.17
CA GLU A 284 -2.65 29.49 -10.56
C GLU A 284 -2.45 29.72 -9.05
N THR A 285 -3.39 30.43 -8.41
CA THR A 285 -3.30 30.66 -6.97
C THR A 285 -3.61 29.37 -6.19
N ARG A 286 -3.04 29.28 -4.99
CA ARG A 286 -3.28 28.14 -4.09
C ARG A 286 -4.77 28.01 -3.76
N GLU A 287 -5.43 29.15 -3.55
CA GLU A 287 -6.83 29.24 -3.17
C GLU A 287 -7.75 28.67 -4.26
N ASP A 288 -7.47 28.96 -5.53
CA ASP A 288 -8.25 28.46 -6.66
C ASP A 288 -8.13 26.94 -6.81
N VAL A 289 -6.92 26.42 -6.63
CA VAL A 289 -6.65 24.96 -6.67
C VAL A 289 -7.43 24.26 -5.56
N VAL A 290 -7.38 24.80 -4.33
CA VAL A 290 -8.10 24.23 -3.18
C VAL A 290 -9.61 24.28 -3.39
N ALA A 291 -10.13 25.40 -3.90
CA ALA A 291 -11.56 25.57 -4.17
C ALA A 291 -12.05 24.55 -5.22
N LEU A 292 -11.30 24.36 -6.30
CA LEU A 292 -11.65 23.43 -7.37
C LEU A 292 -11.57 21.97 -6.91
N LEU A 293 -10.56 21.61 -6.11
CA LEU A 293 -10.45 20.27 -5.53
C LEU A 293 -11.63 19.94 -4.59
N LYS A 294 -12.07 20.92 -3.80
CA LYS A 294 -13.25 20.78 -2.96
C LYS A 294 -14.53 20.62 -3.77
N GLN A 295 -14.70 21.43 -4.82
CA GLN A 295 -15.90 21.45 -5.64
C GLN A 295 -16.05 20.17 -6.49
N ASP A 296 -15.01 19.80 -7.24
CA ASP A 296 -15.11 18.79 -8.27
C ASP A 296 -14.77 17.38 -7.77
N TYR A 297 -13.97 17.27 -6.70
CA TYR A 297 -13.46 16.00 -6.18
C TYR A 297 -13.83 15.74 -4.73
N ASN A 298 -14.55 16.67 -4.06
CA ASN A 298 -14.90 16.59 -2.64
C ASN A 298 -13.68 16.39 -1.73
N ILE A 299 -12.54 16.98 -2.10
CA ILE A 299 -11.30 16.91 -1.34
C ILE A 299 -11.18 18.16 -0.48
N HIS A 300 -11.17 17.97 0.84
CA HIS A 300 -11.01 19.05 1.81
C HIS A 300 -9.55 19.07 2.26
N ILE A 301 -8.89 20.22 2.07
CA ILE A 301 -7.46 20.44 2.28
C ILE A 301 -7.23 21.17 3.59
#